data_AF-A0A9E6EN69-F1
#
_entry.id   AF-A0A9E6EN69-F1
#
_cell.length_a   1.000
_cell.length_b   1.000
_cell.length_c   1.000
_cell.angle_alpha   90.00
_cell.angle_beta   90.00
_cell.angle_gamma   90.00
#
_symmetry.space_group_name_H-M   'P 1'
#
loop_
_entity.id
_entity.type
_entity.pdbx_description
1 polymer ?
#
loop_
_entity_poly.entity_id
_entity_poly.type
_entity_poly.pdbx_seq_one_letter_code
_entity_poly.pdbx_strand_id
1 'polypeptide(L)'
;MLGRVAARELVDPSATRALRATVAFMLPLVLASLGLITGTQAVLASFAGHAVGGLDVKGGYSLRLFLLVGLSLVFAGAAWLGVGAGRNVLMAVLATGLIALGAGAWRHGLGEYGPSVASTAALLFFLGLISREGATPPEAAAATLAGCGFSIVVHAAFWPLLAQHPLRRTVAAVWLALANLAEALPAVEAADAPARHARVAACENDLRAALDLSKEALKGANAKSSRPLVRELEALNQAAAQLANYLMALNPSIERLMEPPGPGALAASFRSFLASAVNSTRSLALAVVSHQAGHLARFEVRLRRLGGLLRVLQSRVAAKVQDSPERAHLSDVLGKLQEHLPTLRATLRASMERVRERGPISFELFDLRAWSLRPLASALNFSLQVDPALVRFTFRLAVIMMAGTWAWRAWNLPHGFWIPLC
;
A
#
# COMPACT_ATOMS: atom_id res chain seq x y z
N MET A 1 -17.28 15.04 -0.33
CA MET A 1 -15.86 14.96 0.12
C MET A 1 -15.67 13.88 1.19
N LEU A 2 -16.44 13.89 2.29
CA LEU A 2 -16.36 12.92 3.40
C LEU A 2 -16.44 11.44 2.97
N GLY A 3 -17.30 11.08 2.02
CA GLY A 3 -17.38 9.71 1.52
C GLY A 3 -16.13 9.22 0.77
N ARG A 4 -15.34 10.12 0.16
CA ARG A 4 -14.05 9.76 -0.46
C ARG A 4 -12.99 9.51 0.60
N VAL A 5 -12.96 10.33 1.65
CA VAL A 5 -12.03 10.19 2.78
C VAL A 5 -12.33 8.89 3.54
N ALA A 6 -13.59 8.62 3.86
CA ALA A 6 -13.98 7.37 4.53
C ALA A 6 -13.68 6.12 3.68
N ALA A 7 -13.89 6.17 2.37
CA ALA A 7 -13.55 5.06 1.49
C ALA A 7 -12.04 4.86 1.33
N ARG A 8 -11.26 5.95 1.33
CA ARG A 8 -9.80 5.88 1.37
C ARG A 8 -9.31 5.31 2.69
N GLU A 9 -9.86 5.76 3.82
CA GLU A 9 -9.45 5.28 5.15
C GLU A 9 -9.77 3.80 5.37
N LEU A 10 -10.86 3.31 4.77
CA LEU A 10 -11.17 1.88 4.76
C LEU A 10 -10.19 1.05 3.93
N VAL A 11 -9.55 1.64 2.91
CA VAL A 11 -8.60 0.94 2.02
C VAL A 11 -7.15 1.24 2.40
N ASP A 12 -6.87 2.35 3.06
CA ASP A 12 -5.58 2.75 3.59
C ASP A 12 -5.79 3.41 4.96
N PRO A 13 -5.75 2.63 6.06
CA PRO A 13 -6.13 3.09 7.39
C PRO A 13 -5.03 3.95 8.02
N SER A 14 -4.84 5.14 7.45
CA SER A 14 -3.81 6.11 7.82
C SER A 14 -3.98 6.64 9.25
N ALA A 15 -5.20 6.89 9.69
CA ALA A 15 -5.52 7.35 11.03
C ALA A 15 -5.33 6.23 12.06
N THR A 16 -5.72 5.00 11.73
CA THR A 16 -5.46 3.87 12.65
C THR A 16 -3.97 3.56 12.74
N ARG A 17 -3.23 3.67 11.63
CA ARG A 17 -1.77 3.58 11.62
C ARG A 17 -1.15 4.67 12.50
N ALA A 18 -1.56 5.92 12.33
CA ALA A 18 -1.08 7.04 13.13
C ALA A 18 -1.38 6.81 14.62
N LEU A 19 -2.60 6.41 14.98
CA LEU A 19 -2.98 6.13 16.37
C LEU A 19 -2.09 5.04 16.99
N ARG A 20 -1.86 3.92 16.30
CA ARG A 20 -0.99 2.84 16.78
C ARG A 20 0.46 3.31 16.95
N ALA A 21 0.98 4.06 15.98
CA ALA A 21 2.33 4.61 16.04
C ALA A 21 2.50 5.62 17.19
N THR A 22 1.48 6.45 17.45
CA THR A 22 1.47 7.40 18.58
C THR A 22 1.42 6.66 19.91
N VAL A 23 0.56 5.65 20.05
CA VAL A 23 0.49 4.84 21.29
C VAL A 23 1.82 4.12 21.54
N ALA A 24 2.41 3.53 20.51
CA ALA A 24 3.71 2.85 20.61
C ALA A 24 4.86 3.82 20.94
N PHE A 25 4.79 5.07 20.48
CA PHE A 25 5.78 6.10 20.79
C PHE A 25 5.62 6.67 22.21
N MET A 26 4.39 6.91 22.66
CA MET A 26 4.14 7.62 23.92
C MET A 26 4.35 6.73 25.15
N LEU A 27 4.02 5.43 25.07
CA LEU A 27 4.06 4.57 26.25
C LEU A 27 5.46 4.50 26.91
N PRO A 28 6.58 4.30 26.18
CA PRO A 28 7.89 4.27 26.83
C PRO A 28 8.26 5.61 27.48
N LEU A 29 7.86 6.75 26.90
CA LEU A 29 8.10 8.07 27.51
C LEU A 29 7.32 8.24 28.82
N VAL A 30 6.07 7.75 28.86
CA VAL A 30 5.28 7.73 30.10
C VAL A 30 5.95 6.85 31.16
N LEU A 31 6.41 5.65 30.79
CA LEU A 31 7.14 4.76 31.71
C LEU A 31 8.43 5.42 32.25
N ALA A 32 9.12 6.21 31.43
CA ALA A 32 10.29 6.98 31.84
C ALA A 32 9.94 8.09 32.83
N SER A 33 8.84 8.83 32.59
CA SER A 33 8.36 9.87 33.51
C SER A 33 7.94 9.31 34.88
N LEU A 34 7.56 8.03 34.92
CA LEU A 34 7.24 7.30 36.15
C LEU A 34 8.48 6.67 36.81
N GLY A 35 9.68 6.85 36.23
CA GLY A 35 10.93 6.30 36.75
C GLY A 35 11.11 4.79 36.57
N LEU A 36 10.30 4.14 35.73
CA LEU A 36 10.34 2.68 35.53
C LEU A 36 11.43 2.24 34.55
N ILE A 37 11.86 3.13 33.66
CA ILE A 37 12.95 2.90 32.69
C ILE A 37 13.81 4.16 32.55
N THR A 38 15.06 4.01 32.08
CA THR A 38 15.94 5.15 31.87
C THR A 38 15.52 5.99 30.66
N GLY A 39 15.87 7.27 30.64
CA GLY A 39 15.54 8.17 29.52
C GLY A 39 16.10 7.66 28.18
N THR A 40 17.31 7.11 28.17
CA THR A 40 17.91 6.52 26.97
C THR A 40 17.13 5.29 26.47
N GLN A 41 16.76 4.38 27.37
CA GLN A 41 15.94 3.21 27.02
C GLN A 41 14.58 3.64 26.48
N ALA A 42 13.97 4.66 27.09
CA ALA A 42 12.69 5.20 26.66
C ALA A 42 12.75 5.79 25.24
N VAL A 43 13.77 6.57 24.91
CA VAL A 43 13.95 7.16 23.57
C VAL A 43 14.12 6.05 22.52
N LEU A 44 14.99 5.07 22.77
CA LEU A 44 15.21 3.94 21.86
C LEU A 44 13.93 3.12 21.64
N ALA A 45 13.22 2.79 22.73
CA ALA A 45 11.96 2.06 22.67
C ALA A 45 10.87 2.85 21.92
N SER A 46 10.80 4.18 22.12
CA SER A 46 9.78 5.04 21.50
C SER A 46 9.96 5.12 19.99
N PHE A 47 11.18 5.41 19.50
CA PHE A 47 11.45 5.49 18.07
C PHE A 47 11.29 4.13 17.38
N ALA A 48 11.74 3.06 18.02
CA ALA A 48 11.58 1.71 17.49
C ALA A 48 10.10 1.27 17.44
N GLY A 49 9.35 1.55 18.50
CA GLY A 49 7.91 1.29 18.57
C GLY A 49 7.13 2.10 17.54
N HIS A 50 7.48 3.38 17.35
CA HIS A 50 6.90 4.26 16.34
C HIS A 50 7.14 3.73 14.92
N ALA A 51 8.38 3.34 14.62
CA ALA A 51 8.73 2.82 13.30
C ALA A 51 7.94 1.54 12.97
N VAL A 52 7.93 0.56 13.88
CA VAL A 52 7.13 -0.66 13.72
C VAL A 52 5.62 -0.33 13.67
N GLY A 53 5.17 0.67 14.41
CA GLY A 53 3.78 1.11 14.49
C GLY A 53 3.27 1.76 13.19
N GLY A 54 4.17 2.49 12.53
CA GLY A 54 3.94 3.18 11.28
C GLY A 54 4.03 2.29 10.05
N LEU A 55 4.66 1.11 10.13
CA LEU A 55 4.78 0.20 9.01
C LEU A 55 3.45 -0.49 8.69
N ASP A 56 3.00 -0.34 7.44
CA ASP A 56 1.83 -1.07 6.94
C ASP A 56 2.23 -2.18 6.00
N VAL A 57 2.60 -3.31 6.60
CA VAL A 57 2.97 -4.49 5.85
C VAL A 57 1.72 -5.10 5.20
N LYS A 58 1.73 -5.12 3.87
CA LYS A 58 0.73 -5.80 3.04
C LYS A 58 0.98 -7.32 3.03
N GLY A 59 -0.08 -8.10 2.85
CA GLY A 59 -0.01 -9.57 2.77
C GLY A 59 -0.55 -10.28 4.01
N GLY A 60 -0.47 -11.61 4.01
CA GLY A 60 -1.04 -12.46 5.07
C GLY A 60 -0.49 -12.16 6.47
N TYR A 61 -1.28 -12.44 7.51
CA TYR A 61 -0.92 -12.15 8.91
C TYR A 61 0.41 -12.76 9.34
N SER A 62 0.70 -14.01 8.92
CA SER A 62 1.97 -14.69 9.25
C SER A 62 3.18 -13.98 8.62
N LEU A 63 3.06 -13.53 7.37
CA LEU A 63 4.11 -12.79 6.68
C LEU A 63 4.32 -11.42 7.34
N ARG A 64 3.23 -10.73 7.68
CA ARG A 64 3.28 -9.47 8.42
C ARG A 64 3.99 -9.63 9.75
N LEU A 65 3.60 -10.60 10.56
CA LEU A 65 4.24 -10.86 11.85
C LEU A 65 5.73 -11.15 11.67
N PHE A 66 6.09 -12.05 10.74
CA PHE A 66 7.49 -12.38 10.51
C PHE A 66 8.30 -11.16 10.05
N LEU A 67 7.76 -10.37 9.12
CA LEU A 67 8.45 -9.17 8.64
C LEU A 67 8.66 -8.19 9.80
N LEU A 68 7.63 -7.93 10.61
CA LEU A 68 7.76 -7.05 11.78
C LEU A 68 8.80 -7.57 12.78
N VAL A 69 8.84 -8.88 13.05
CA VAL A 69 9.86 -9.50 13.92
C VAL A 69 11.26 -9.35 13.31
N GLY A 70 11.42 -9.64 12.03
CA GLY A 70 12.70 -9.47 11.32
C GLY A 70 13.21 -8.03 11.37
N LEU A 71 12.32 -7.07 11.13
CA LEU A 71 12.65 -5.63 11.23
C LEU A 71 13.00 -5.22 12.66
N SER A 72 12.32 -5.78 13.66
CA SER A 72 12.64 -5.54 15.07
C SER A 72 14.06 -5.99 15.41
N LEU A 73 14.51 -7.13 14.87
CA LEU A 73 15.90 -7.60 15.04
C LEU A 73 16.91 -6.68 14.35
N VAL A 74 16.59 -6.17 13.16
CA VAL A 74 17.44 -5.20 12.45
C VAL A 74 17.59 -3.91 13.27
N PHE A 75 16.49 -3.39 13.80
CA PHE A 75 16.49 -2.20 14.65
C PHE A 75 17.27 -2.42 15.95
N ALA A 76 17.09 -3.57 16.60
CA ALA A 76 17.83 -3.93 17.80
C ALA A 76 19.33 -4.07 17.52
N GLY A 77 19.71 -4.68 16.40
CA GLY A 77 21.09 -4.78 15.93
C GLY A 77 21.71 -3.41 15.67
N ALA A 78 20.96 -2.48 15.06
CA ALA A 78 21.42 -1.12 14.82
C ALA A 78 21.66 -0.35 16.13
N ALA A 79 20.73 -0.44 17.10
CA ALA A 79 20.89 0.18 18.42
C ALA A 79 22.07 -0.42 19.20
N TRP A 80 22.21 -1.76 19.18
CA TRP A 80 23.34 -2.48 19.79
C TRP A 80 24.68 -2.02 19.20
N LEU A 81 24.76 -1.96 17.86
CA LEU A 81 25.95 -1.53 17.14
C LEU A 81 26.29 -0.06 17.46
N GLY A 82 25.29 0.81 17.56
CA GLY A 82 25.45 2.22 17.88
C GLY A 82 26.10 2.43 19.24
N VAL A 83 25.54 1.82 20.29
CA VAL A 83 26.09 1.92 21.65
C VAL A 83 27.47 1.26 21.73
N GLY A 84 27.66 0.10 21.11
CA GLY A 84 28.94 -0.61 21.12
C GLY A 84 30.06 0.15 20.42
N ALA A 85 29.76 0.79 19.28
CA ALA A 85 30.72 1.57 18.50
C ALA A 85 31.03 2.94 19.11
N GLY A 86 30.19 3.44 20.03
CA GLY A 86 30.31 4.76 20.66
C GLY A 86 31.60 5.01 21.44
N ARG A 87 32.37 3.97 21.74
CA ARG A 87 33.63 4.05 22.50
C ARG A 87 34.86 4.34 21.65
N ASN A 88 34.88 3.94 20.38
CA ASN A 88 36.06 4.06 19.51
C ASN A 88 35.67 4.71 18.18
N VAL A 89 36.38 5.78 17.78
CA VAL A 89 36.12 6.52 16.54
C VAL A 89 36.20 5.61 15.32
N LEU A 90 37.19 4.71 15.26
CA LEU A 90 37.34 3.78 14.14
C LEU A 90 36.14 2.82 14.05
N MET A 91 35.70 2.29 15.19
CA MET A 91 34.51 1.42 15.23
C MET A 91 33.24 2.17 14.84
N ALA A 92 33.09 3.42 15.28
CA ALA A 92 31.97 4.28 14.88
C ALA A 92 31.94 4.48 13.36
N VAL A 93 33.07 4.80 12.75
CA VAL A 93 33.17 5.01 11.29
C VAL A 93 32.88 3.72 10.52
N LEU A 94 33.47 2.59 10.92
CA LEU A 94 33.22 1.30 10.26
C LEU A 94 31.77 0.85 10.42
N ALA A 95 31.19 1.02 11.62
CA ALA A 95 29.80 0.72 11.90
C ALA A 95 28.84 1.60 11.09
N THR A 96 29.13 2.90 10.93
CA THR A 96 28.37 3.78 10.03
C THR A 96 28.40 3.27 8.60
N GLY A 97 29.57 2.86 8.10
CA GLY A 97 29.70 2.26 6.78
C GLY A 97 28.83 1.01 6.62
N LEU A 98 28.82 0.13 7.62
CA LEU A 98 27.98 -1.07 7.64
C LEU A 98 26.48 -0.74 7.60
N ILE A 99 26.03 0.24 8.40
CA ILE A 99 24.63 0.69 8.40
C ILE A 99 24.24 1.31 7.06
N ALA A 100 25.11 2.13 6.45
CA ALA A 100 24.86 2.76 5.17
C ALA A 100 24.80 1.74 4.01
N LEU A 101 25.69 0.75 4.00
CA LEU A 101 25.64 -0.36 3.04
C LEU A 101 24.39 -1.22 3.25
N GLY A 102 24.06 -1.51 4.51
CA GLY A 102 22.83 -2.22 4.88
C GLY A 102 21.57 -1.47 4.43
N ALA A 103 21.53 -0.15 4.57
CA ALA A 103 20.45 0.70 4.09
C ALA A 103 20.23 0.58 2.57
N GLY A 104 21.30 0.55 1.78
CA GLY A 104 21.21 0.29 0.34
C GLY A 104 20.73 -1.11 0.02
N ALA A 105 21.21 -2.13 0.74
CA ALA A 105 20.75 -3.50 0.60
C ALA A 105 19.25 -3.65 0.92
N TRP A 106 18.77 -2.98 1.97
CA TRP A 106 17.34 -2.95 2.29
C TRP A 106 16.51 -2.26 1.22
N ARG A 107 17.01 -1.17 0.63
CA ARG A 107 16.33 -0.49 -0.49
C ARG A 107 16.20 -1.40 -1.71
N HIS A 108 17.17 -2.27 -1.96
CA HIS A 108 17.09 -3.29 -3.00
C HIS A 108 16.11 -4.42 -2.65
N GLY A 109 16.24 -5.00 -1.45
CA GLY A 109 15.49 -6.20 -1.08
C GLY A 109 14.03 -5.94 -0.69
N LEU A 110 13.72 -4.75 -0.18
CA LEU A 110 12.39 -4.34 0.28
C LEU A 110 11.98 -3.06 -0.47
N GLY A 111 11.40 -3.17 -1.67
CA GLY A 111 11.05 -2.02 -2.48
C GLY A 111 10.16 -0.98 -1.75
N GLU A 112 9.08 -1.43 -1.11
CA GLU A 112 8.15 -0.53 -0.40
C GLU A 112 8.62 -0.13 1.01
N TYR A 113 9.36 -1.00 1.72
CA TYR A 113 9.67 -0.81 3.15
C TYR A 113 11.14 -0.40 3.41
N GLY A 114 12.04 -0.73 2.50
CA GLY A 114 13.48 -0.58 2.62
C GLY A 114 13.92 0.82 3.00
N PRO A 115 13.44 1.89 2.34
CA PRO A 115 13.79 3.26 2.71
C PRO A 115 13.42 3.62 4.15
N SER A 116 12.24 3.22 4.63
CA SER A 116 11.79 3.50 6.00
C SER A 116 12.57 2.68 7.04
N VAL A 117 12.90 1.44 6.72
CA VAL A 117 13.72 0.57 7.57
C VAL A 117 15.15 1.11 7.67
N ALA A 118 15.73 1.50 6.54
CA ALA A 118 17.06 2.09 6.45
C ALA A 118 17.18 3.37 7.30
N SER A 119 16.24 4.31 7.13
CA SER A 119 16.27 5.58 7.88
C SER A 119 16.10 5.36 9.38
N THR A 120 15.19 4.46 9.78
CA THR A 120 14.98 4.13 11.20
C THR A 120 16.20 3.44 11.80
N ALA A 121 16.78 2.46 11.10
CA ALA A 121 17.98 1.76 11.56
C ALA A 121 19.15 2.74 11.74
N ALA A 122 19.36 3.65 10.79
CA ALA A 122 20.35 4.71 10.90
C ALA A 122 20.08 5.63 12.10
N LEU A 123 18.83 6.06 12.30
CA LEU A 123 18.44 6.89 13.43
C LEU A 123 18.73 6.19 14.77
N LEU A 124 18.31 4.94 14.93
CA LEU A 124 18.55 4.16 16.15
C LEU A 124 20.04 3.92 16.39
N PHE A 125 20.81 3.67 15.33
CA PHE A 125 22.26 3.58 15.40
C PHE A 125 22.89 4.88 15.91
N PHE A 126 22.56 6.03 15.35
CA PHE A 126 23.12 7.32 15.79
C PHE A 126 22.65 7.72 17.19
N LEU A 127 21.41 7.45 17.56
CA LEU A 127 20.91 7.63 18.94
C LEU A 127 21.73 6.79 19.93
N GLY A 128 22.01 5.53 19.59
CA GLY A 128 22.90 4.68 20.38
C GLY A 128 24.32 5.23 20.46
N LEU A 129 24.85 5.74 19.33
CA LEU A 129 26.22 6.25 19.22
C LEU A 129 26.49 7.50 20.08
N ILE A 130 25.45 8.30 20.36
CA ILE A 130 25.50 9.49 21.22
C ILE A 130 25.34 9.11 22.71
N SER A 131 24.70 7.98 23.00
CA SER A 131 24.36 7.54 24.36
C SER A 131 25.60 7.03 25.10
N ARG A 132 26.45 7.95 25.57
CA ARG A 132 27.75 7.63 26.20
C ARG A 132 27.62 7.02 27.61
N GLU A 133 26.52 7.26 28.32
CA GLU A 133 26.42 6.94 29.76
C GLU A 133 25.10 6.25 30.19
N GLY A 134 24.15 6.02 29.28
CA GLY A 134 22.77 5.68 29.68
C GLY A 134 22.31 4.23 29.49
N ALA A 135 22.99 3.43 28.65
CA ALA A 135 22.62 2.04 28.40
C ALA A 135 23.82 1.23 27.92
N THR A 136 23.93 -0.03 28.36
CA THR A 136 24.86 -0.99 27.75
C THR A 136 24.33 -1.46 26.37
N PRO A 137 25.19 -1.96 25.45
CA PRO A 137 24.71 -2.50 24.18
C PRO A 137 23.55 -3.51 24.28
N PRO A 138 23.55 -4.49 25.21
CA PRO A 138 22.41 -5.39 25.37
C PRO A 138 21.16 -4.69 25.91
N GLU A 139 21.28 -3.70 26.79
CA GLU A 139 20.14 -2.90 27.27
C GLU A 139 19.52 -2.08 26.15
N ALA A 140 20.34 -1.49 25.29
CA ALA A 140 19.86 -0.75 24.12
C ALA A 140 19.08 -1.66 23.16
N ALA A 141 19.64 -2.85 22.87
CA ALA A 141 18.96 -3.87 22.07
C ALA A 141 17.63 -4.31 22.70
N ALA A 142 17.63 -4.58 24.02
CA ALA A 142 16.45 -4.99 24.76
C ALA A 142 15.36 -3.90 24.78
N ALA A 143 15.73 -2.63 24.99
CA ALA A 143 14.81 -1.50 24.96
C ALA A 143 14.18 -1.33 23.57
N THR A 144 14.98 -1.42 22.51
CA THR A 144 14.51 -1.40 21.13
C THR A 144 13.55 -2.57 20.85
N LEU A 145 13.90 -3.80 21.24
CA LEU A 145 13.02 -4.97 21.10
C LEU A 145 11.74 -4.84 21.90
N ALA A 146 11.78 -4.26 23.11
CA ALA A 146 10.59 -4.03 23.92
C ALA A 146 9.64 -3.03 23.25
N GLY A 147 10.18 -1.92 22.72
CA GLY A 147 9.39 -0.95 21.95
C GLY A 147 8.75 -1.55 20.70
N CYS A 148 9.53 -2.30 19.92
CA CYS A 148 9.02 -3.04 18.76
C CYS A 148 7.98 -4.09 19.14
N GLY A 149 8.24 -4.89 20.18
CA GLY A 149 7.37 -5.94 20.67
C GLY A 149 6.03 -5.39 21.15
N PHE A 150 6.04 -4.30 21.90
CA PHE A 150 4.81 -3.59 22.28
C PHE A 150 4.03 -3.13 21.04
N SER A 151 4.71 -2.56 20.04
CA SER A 151 4.07 -2.13 18.79
C SER A 151 3.48 -3.29 17.99
N ILE A 152 4.10 -4.48 18.03
CA ILE A 152 3.56 -5.72 17.44
C ILE A 152 2.31 -6.17 18.20
N VAL A 153 2.31 -6.10 19.54
CA VAL A 153 1.14 -6.44 20.37
C VAL A 153 -0.02 -5.48 20.07
N VAL A 154 0.24 -4.17 19.99
CA VAL A 154 -0.75 -3.18 19.57
C VAL A 154 -1.26 -3.52 18.16
N HIS A 155 -0.38 -3.84 17.22
CA HIS A 155 -0.78 -4.29 15.89
C HIS A 155 -1.73 -5.49 15.93
N ALA A 156 -1.40 -6.51 16.71
CA ALA A 156 -2.19 -7.72 16.85
C ALA A 156 -3.55 -7.44 17.51
N ALA A 157 -3.59 -6.59 18.54
CA ALA A 157 -4.81 -6.19 19.23
C ALA A 157 -5.78 -5.42 18.31
N PHE A 158 -5.26 -4.71 17.31
CA PHE A 158 -6.08 -4.01 16.31
C PHE A 158 -6.51 -4.91 15.13
N TRP A 159 -5.97 -6.13 14.97
CA TRP A 159 -6.37 -7.02 13.88
C TRP A 159 -7.84 -7.46 13.92
N PRO A 160 -8.46 -7.77 15.07
CA PRO A 160 -9.89 -8.09 15.13
C PRO A 160 -10.77 -6.90 14.74
N LEU A 161 -10.36 -5.68 15.12
CA LEU A 161 -11.09 -4.45 14.81
C LEU A 161 -11.00 -4.07 13.32
N LEU A 162 -9.92 -4.50 12.66
CA LEU A 162 -9.65 -4.30 11.25
C LEU A 162 -9.39 -5.64 10.56
N ALA A 163 -10.29 -6.61 10.74
CA ALA A 163 -10.24 -7.93 10.10
C ALA A 163 -10.51 -7.86 8.59
N GLN A 164 -9.92 -6.88 7.91
CA GLN A 164 -9.91 -6.75 6.47
C GLN A 164 -8.86 -7.72 5.93
N HIS A 165 -9.33 -8.76 5.23
CA HIS A 165 -8.44 -9.74 4.63
C HIS A 165 -7.47 -9.02 3.68
N PRO A 166 -6.14 -9.15 3.83
CA PRO A 166 -5.16 -8.37 3.09
C PRO A 166 -5.31 -8.53 1.56
N LEU A 167 -5.72 -9.72 1.11
CA LEU A 167 -6.03 -9.99 -0.31
C LEU A 167 -7.25 -9.22 -0.83
N ARG A 168 -8.26 -8.96 0.02
CA ARG A 168 -9.42 -8.15 -0.37
C ARG A 168 -9.01 -6.69 -0.54
N ARG A 169 -8.09 -6.20 0.29
CA ARG A 169 -7.54 -4.85 0.21
C ARG A 169 -6.76 -4.62 -1.08
N THR A 170 -5.91 -5.57 -1.50
CA THR A 170 -5.19 -5.45 -2.78
C THR A 170 -6.15 -5.45 -3.97
N VAL A 171 -7.17 -6.31 -3.99
CA VAL A 171 -8.20 -6.31 -5.04
C VAL A 171 -9.03 -5.02 -5.02
N ALA A 172 -9.39 -4.50 -3.85
CA ALA A 172 -10.12 -3.25 -3.76
C ALA A 172 -9.30 -2.02 -4.20
N ALA A 173 -7.98 -2.04 -3.98
CA ALA A 173 -7.08 -1.01 -4.50
C ALA A 173 -7.13 -0.96 -6.04
N VAL A 174 -7.21 -2.10 -6.72
CA VAL A 174 -7.41 -2.17 -8.18
C VAL A 174 -8.72 -1.51 -8.60
N TRP A 175 -9.82 -1.81 -7.92
CA TRP A 175 -11.12 -1.19 -8.21
C TRP A 175 -11.15 0.32 -7.94
N LEU A 176 -10.38 0.79 -6.96
CA LEU A 176 -10.19 2.24 -6.72
C LEU A 176 -9.33 2.90 -7.78
N ALA A 177 -8.23 2.26 -8.21
CA ALA A 177 -7.42 2.76 -9.32
C ALA A 177 -8.25 2.84 -10.62
N LEU A 178 -9.09 1.84 -10.88
CA LEU A 178 -10.04 1.85 -11.99
C LEU A 178 -11.08 2.97 -11.87
N ALA A 179 -11.55 3.27 -10.66
CA ALA A 179 -12.42 4.42 -10.42
C ALA A 179 -11.72 5.75 -10.75
N ASN A 180 -10.44 5.88 -10.42
CA ASN A 180 -9.65 7.08 -10.73
C ASN A 180 -9.43 7.22 -12.25
N LEU A 181 -9.16 6.10 -12.95
CA LEU A 181 -9.09 6.06 -14.41
C LEU A 181 -10.41 6.53 -15.04
N ALA A 182 -11.54 5.96 -14.62
CA ALA A 182 -12.87 6.35 -15.10
C ALA A 182 -13.22 7.82 -14.81
N GLU A 183 -12.71 8.40 -13.71
CA GLU A 183 -12.87 9.83 -13.36
C GLU A 183 -11.95 10.74 -14.18
N ALA A 184 -10.84 10.23 -14.71
CA ALA A 184 -9.93 10.99 -15.59
C ALA A 184 -10.44 11.12 -17.03
N LEU A 185 -11.23 10.14 -17.51
CA LEU A 185 -11.77 10.14 -18.88
C LEU A 185 -12.65 11.35 -19.27
N PRO A 186 -13.63 11.82 -18.46
CA PRO A 186 -14.51 12.91 -18.85
C PRO A 186 -13.91 14.32 -18.68
N ALA A 187 -12.65 14.45 -18.23
CA ALA A 187 -12.07 15.73 -17.86
C ALA A 187 -11.53 16.49 -19.09
N VAL A 188 -12.35 17.36 -19.69
CA VAL A 188 -11.88 18.39 -20.65
C VAL A 188 -12.73 19.66 -20.57
N GLU A 189 -12.09 20.76 -20.16
CA GLU A 189 -12.20 22.05 -20.84
C GLU A 189 -11.24 22.00 -22.03
N ALA A 190 -11.67 22.44 -23.22
CA ALA A 190 -10.98 22.19 -24.50
C ALA A 190 -9.53 22.71 -24.57
N ALA A 191 -9.12 23.59 -23.64
CA ALA A 191 -7.78 24.16 -23.58
C ALA A 191 -6.70 23.22 -23.02
N ASP A 192 -7.05 22.10 -22.37
CA ASP A 192 -6.08 21.30 -21.59
C ASP A 192 -6.00 19.80 -21.99
N ALA A 193 -6.10 19.52 -23.29
CA ALA A 193 -5.94 18.18 -23.84
C ALA A 193 -4.63 17.46 -23.40
N PRO A 194 -3.42 18.07 -23.44
CA PRO A 194 -2.20 17.38 -23.04
C PRO A 194 -2.18 16.97 -21.57
N ALA A 195 -2.69 17.81 -20.65
CA ALA A 195 -2.75 17.43 -19.23
C ALA A 195 -3.78 16.31 -18.98
N ARG A 196 -4.90 16.27 -19.73
CA ARG A 196 -5.81 15.11 -19.69
C ARG A 196 -5.07 13.83 -20.06
N HIS A 197 -4.37 13.81 -21.19
CA HIS A 197 -3.65 12.63 -21.65
C HIS A 197 -2.60 12.18 -20.62
N ALA A 198 -1.83 13.12 -20.07
CA ALA A 198 -0.87 12.82 -19.00
C ALA A 198 -1.55 12.23 -17.75
N ARG A 199 -2.71 12.76 -17.35
CA ARG A 199 -3.49 12.26 -16.21
C ARG A 199 -4.08 10.87 -16.46
N VAL A 200 -4.61 10.62 -17.66
CA VAL A 200 -5.13 9.29 -18.04
C VAL A 200 -3.99 8.27 -18.04
N ALA A 201 -2.84 8.61 -18.64
CA ALA A 201 -1.65 7.75 -18.64
C ALA A 201 -1.14 7.46 -17.22
N ALA A 202 -1.12 8.46 -16.33
CA ALA A 202 -0.77 8.27 -14.92
C ALA A 202 -1.74 7.31 -14.22
N CYS A 203 -3.06 7.50 -14.39
CA CYS A 203 -4.07 6.62 -13.80
C CYS A 203 -4.00 5.19 -14.36
N GLU A 204 -3.64 5.04 -15.64
CA GLU A 204 -3.43 3.73 -16.27
C GLU A 204 -2.21 3.02 -15.67
N ASN A 205 -1.08 3.73 -15.50
CA ASN A 205 0.11 3.19 -14.85
C ASN A 205 -0.18 2.78 -13.40
N ASP A 206 -0.90 3.61 -12.64
CA ASP A 206 -1.33 3.29 -11.28
C ASP A 206 -2.22 2.04 -11.23
N LEU A 207 -3.14 1.90 -12.19
CA LEU A 207 -3.99 0.71 -12.31
C LEU A 207 -3.19 -0.55 -12.64
N ARG A 208 -2.22 -0.46 -13.56
CA ARG A 208 -1.33 -1.59 -13.89
C ARG A 208 -0.51 -2.01 -12.67
N ALA A 209 0.11 -1.05 -11.97
CA ALA A 209 0.84 -1.33 -10.74
C ALA A 209 -0.05 -1.99 -9.68
N ALA A 210 -1.27 -1.51 -9.49
CA ALA A 210 -2.23 -2.13 -8.57
C ALA A 210 -2.62 -3.56 -9.00
N LEU A 211 -2.83 -3.80 -10.30
CA LEU A 211 -3.15 -5.12 -10.85
C LEU A 211 -2.01 -6.11 -10.61
N ASP A 212 -0.77 -5.70 -10.85
CA ASP A 212 0.41 -6.55 -10.70
C ASP A 212 0.66 -6.89 -9.22
N LEU A 213 0.61 -5.90 -8.34
CA LEU A 213 0.68 -6.12 -6.88
C LEU A 213 -0.43 -7.07 -6.40
N SER A 214 -1.65 -6.92 -6.91
CA SER A 214 -2.78 -7.79 -6.57
C SER A 214 -2.56 -9.23 -7.08
N LYS A 215 -2.08 -9.40 -8.31
CA LYS A 215 -1.76 -10.72 -8.89
C LYS A 215 -0.65 -11.43 -8.11
N GLU A 216 0.42 -10.73 -7.74
CA GLU A 216 1.50 -11.30 -6.93
C GLU A 216 1.01 -11.75 -5.55
N ALA A 217 0.21 -10.92 -4.88
CA ALA A 217 -0.39 -11.26 -3.59
C ALA A 217 -1.31 -12.48 -3.68
N LEU A 218 -2.14 -12.58 -4.73
CA LEU A 218 -3.04 -13.70 -4.96
C LEU A 218 -2.27 -14.98 -5.33
N LYS A 219 -1.24 -14.90 -6.18
CA LYS A 219 -0.38 -16.03 -6.55
C LYS A 219 0.32 -16.62 -5.32
N GLY A 220 0.83 -15.77 -4.42
CA GLY A 220 1.42 -16.20 -3.16
C GLY A 220 0.43 -16.94 -2.23
N ALA A 221 -0.85 -16.55 -2.28
CA ALA A 221 -1.91 -17.20 -1.51
C ALA A 221 -2.40 -18.52 -2.13
N ASN A 222 -2.42 -18.63 -3.46
CA ASN A 222 -2.90 -19.80 -4.20
C ASN A 222 -1.96 -21.03 -4.05
N ALA A 223 -0.66 -20.80 -3.82
CA ALA A 223 0.36 -21.84 -3.71
C ALA A 223 0.19 -22.83 -2.53
N LYS A 224 -0.70 -22.56 -1.57
CA LYS A 224 -0.85 -23.37 -0.34
C LYS A 224 -2.15 -24.16 -0.23
N SER A 225 -3.18 -23.84 -1.00
CA SER A 225 -4.47 -24.55 -1.01
C SER A 225 -5.38 -23.86 -2.02
N SER A 226 -6.10 -24.66 -2.83
CA SER A 226 -7.18 -24.21 -3.74
C SER A 226 -8.33 -23.58 -2.95
N ARG A 227 -8.11 -22.41 -2.38
CA ARG A 227 -9.12 -21.70 -1.58
C ARG A 227 -10.11 -21.06 -2.55
N PRO A 228 -11.41 -21.37 -2.44
CA PRO A 228 -12.42 -20.81 -3.33
C PRO A 228 -12.44 -19.28 -3.30
N LEU A 229 -12.15 -18.66 -2.14
CA LEU A 229 -12.03 -17.21 -2.02
C LEU A 229 -10.95 -16.61 -2.93
N VAL A 230 -9.78 -17.26 -3.05
CA VAL A 230 -8.68 -16.74 -3.88
C VAL A 230 -9.11 -16.73 -5.34
N ARG A 231 -9.81 -17.77 -5.80
CA ARG A 231 -10.36 -17.83 -7.17
C ARG A 231 -11.37 -16.71 -7.44
N GLU A 232 -12.27 -16.43 -6.50
CA GLU A 232 -13.24 -15.33 -6.65
C GLU A 232 -12.54 -13.96 -6.67
N LEU A 233 -11.52 -13.77 -5.84
CA LEU A 233 -10.71 -12.54 -5.83
C LEU A 233 -9.89 -12.38 -7.13
N GLU A 234 -9.34 -13.46 -7.66
CA GLU A 234 -8.69 -13.48 -8.98
C GLU A 234 -9.68 -13.12 -10.10
N ALA A 235 -10.90 -13.68 -10.07
CA ALA A 235 -11.96 -13.35 -11.02
C ALA A 235 -12.38 -11.88 -10.93
N LEU A 236 -12.49 -11.30 -9.72
CA LEU A 236 -12.73 -9.87 -9.54
C LEU A 236 -11.57 -9.01 -10.08
N ASN A 237 -10.33 -9.46 -9.91
CA ASN A 237 -9.15 -8.76 -10.44
C ASN A 237 -9.13 -8.77 -11.98
N GLN A 238 -9.48 -9.90 -12.59
CA GLN A 238 -9.65 -10.03 -14.04
C GLN A 238 -10.80 -9.18 -14.58
N ALA A 239 -11.93 -9.15 -13.87
CA ALA A 239 -13.07 -8.29 -14.21
C ALA A 239 -12.71 -6.80 -14.20
N ALA A 240 -11.87 -6.36 -13.24
CA ALA A 240 -11.37 -5.00 -13.21
C ALA A 240 -10.51 -4.68 -14.44
N ALA A 241 -9.59 -5.59 -14.83
CA ALA A 241 -8.78 -5.41 -16.02
C ALA A 241 -9.61 -5.38 -17.32
N GLN A 242 -10.63 -6.24 -17.43
CA GLN A 242 -11.55 -6.23 -18.57
C GLN A 242 -12.33 -4.91 -18.65
N LEU A 243 -12.89 -4.44 -17.53
CA LEU A 243 -13.59 -3.16 -17.49
C LEU A 243 -12.67 -1.98 -17.84
N ALA A 244 -11.42 -2.02 -17.39
CA ALA A 244 -10.42 -1.02 -17.77
C ALA A 244 -10.19 -0.98 -19.28
N ASN A 245 -10.03 -2.15 -19.91
CA ASN A 245 -9.86 -2.26 -21.36
C ASN A 245 -11.08 -1.69 -22.11
N TYR A 246 -12.30 -1.97 -21.65
CA TYR A 246 -13.50 -1.40 -22.26
C TYR A 246 -13.56 0.13 -22.10
N LEU A 247 -13.23 0.66 -20.93
CA LEU A 247 -13.21 2.10 -20.70
C LEU A 247 -12.14 2.81 -21.54
N MET A 248 -10.96 2.22 -21.69
CA MET A 248 -9.89 2.76 -22.54
C MET A 248 -10.25 2.67 -24.03
N ALA A 249 -10.94 1.61 -24.46
CA ALA A 249 -11.46 1.50 -25.82
C ALA A 249 -12.49 2.60 -26.14
N LEU A 250 -13.25 3.08 -25.14
CA LEU A 250 -14.17 4.21 -25.31
C LEU A 250 -13.45 5.57 -25.39
N ASN A 251 -12.19 5.68 -24.95
CA ASN A 251 -11.51 6.97 -24.81
C ASN A 251 -11.44 7.76 -26.13
N PRO A 252 -10.98 7.20 -27.27
CA PRO A 252 -10.93 7.95 -28.53
C PRO A 252 -12.30 8.46 -29.00
N SER A 253 -13.36 7.68 -28.80
CA SER A 253 -14.72 8.10 -29.12
C SER A 253 -15.24 9.17 -28.17
N ILE A 254 -14.90 9.12 -26.88
CA ILE A 254 -15.22 10.18 -25.93
C ILE A 254 -14.55 11.49 -26.35
N GLU A 255 -13.28 11.45 -26.73
CA GLU A 255 -12.52 12.63 -27.18
C GLU A 255 -13.20 13.30 -28.38
N ARG A 256 -13.49 12.54 -29.43
CA ARG A 256 -14.19 13.04 -30.63
C ARG A 256 -15.56 13.64 -30.31
N LEU A 257 -16.31 13.03 -29.41
CA LEU A 257 -17.65 13.49 -29.04
C LEU A 257 -17.64 14.72 -28.12
N MET A 258 -16.51 15.01 -27.48
CA MET A 258 -16.34 16.16 -26.59
C MET A 258 -15.73 17.37 -27.31
N GLU A 259 -15.16 17.21 -28.50
CA GLU A 259 -14.71 18.32 -29.36
C GLU A 259 -15.90 19.11 -29.94
N PRO A 260 -15.93 20.46 -29.85
CA PRO A 260 -16.92 21.28 -30.55
C PRO A 260 -16.78 21.14 -32.08
N PRO A 261 -17.88 21.05 -32.87
CA PRO A 261 -19.30 21.21 -32.53
C PRO A 261 -20.01 19.86 -32.25
N GLY A 262 -19.39 18.99 -31.44
CA GLY A 262 -19.93 17.66 -31.13
C GLY A 262 -21.34 17.68 -30.52
N PRO A 263 -22.09 16.55 -30.64
CA PRO A 263 -23.46 16.47 -30.17
C PRO A 263 -23.52 16.52 -28.63
N GLY A 264 -23.70 17.71 -28.06
CA GLY A 264 -23.62 17.97 -26.61
C GLY A 264 -24.49 17.07 -25.73
N ALA A 265 -25.63 16.60 -26.23
CA ALA A 265 -26.50 15.64 -25.54
C ALA A 265 -25.87 14.24 -25.38
N LEU A 266 -25.05 13.79 -26.34
CA LEU A 266 -24.35 12.51 -26.26
C LEU A 266 -23.19 12.61 -25.26
N ALA A 267 -22.43 13.71 -25.30
CA ALA A 267 -21.38 14.02 -24.31
C ALA A 267 -21.94 14.06 -22.87
N ALA A 268 -23.12 14.63 -22.64
CA ALA A 268 -23.79 14.60 -21.33
C ALA A 268 -24.16 13.18 -20.87
N SER A 269 -24.51 12.30 -21.82
CA SER A 269 -24.83 10.90 -21.54
C SER A 269 -23.59 10.11 -21.13
N PHE A 270 -22.48 10.29 -21.85
CA PHE A 270 -21.18 9.71 -21.51
C PHE A 270 -20.70 10.18 -20.14
N ARG A 271 -20.78 11.49 -19.83
CA ARG A 271 -20.43 12.02 -18.51
C ARG A 271 -21.27 11.39 -17.39
N SER A 272 -22.56 11.23 -17.60
CA SER A 272 -23.46 10.58 -16.63
C SER A 272 -23.14 9.10 -16.43
N PHE A 273 -22.84 8.39 -17.52
CA PHE A 273 -22.39 7.01 -17.49
C PHE A 273 -21.07 6.86 -16.72
N LEU A 274 -20.04 7.64 -17.07
CA LEU A 274 -18.73 7.60 -16.41
C LEU A 274 -18.84 7.95 -14.93
N ALA A 275 -19.61 8.97 -14.56
CA ALA A 275 -19.88 9.30 -13.16
C ALA A 275 -20.55 8.13 -12.42
N SER A 276 -21.46 7.42 -13.06
CA SER A 276 -22.08 6.21 -12.48
C SER A 276 -21.09 5.05 -12.39
N ALA A 277 -20.20 4.88 -13.37
CA ALA A 277 -19.16 3.87 -13.37
C ALA A 277 -18.18 4.09 -12.21
N VAL A 278 -17.65 5.31 -12.05
CA VAL A 278 -16.80 5.73 -10.93
C VAL A 278 -17.44 5.42 -9.58
N ASN A 279 -18.73 5.74 -9.42
CA ASN A 279 -19.44 5.49 -8.17
C ASN A 279 -19.68 3.98 -7.93
N SER A 280 -19.84 3.19 -8.98
CA SER A 280 -20.05 1.75 -8.91
C SER A 280 -18.76 1.03 -8.56
N THR A 281 -17.63 1.36 -9.21
CA THR A 281 -16.31 0.80 -8.92
C THR A 281 -15.84 1.15 -7.50
N ARG A 282 -16.08 2.38 -7.02
CA ARG A 282 -15.85 2.75 -5.60
C ARG A 282 -16.69 1.94 -4.63
N SER A 283 -17.95 1.69 -4.96
CA SER A 283 -18.84 0.88 -4.10
C SER A 283 -18.43 -0.58 -4.08
N LEU A 284 -17.93 -1.07 -5.20
CA LEU A 284 -17.39 -2.42 -5.32
C LEU A 284 -16.13 -2.57 -4.45
N ALA A 285 -15.18 -1.64 -4.55
CA ALA A 285 -14.01 -1.62 -3.67
C ALA A 285 -14.42 -1.66 -2.20
N LEU A 286 -15.39 -0.83 -1.80
CA LEU A 286 -15.95 -0.85 -0.44
C LEU A 286 -16.60 -2.19 -0.08
N ALA A 287 -17.41 -2.78 -0.97
CA ALA A 287 -18.05 -4.06 -0.71
C ALA A 287 -17.02 -5.19 -0.55
N VAL A 288 -15.96 -5.19 -1.37
CA VAL A 288 -14.87 -6.16 -1.32
C VAL A 288 -14.10 -6.06 0.00
N VAL A 289 -13.76 -4.84 0.47
CA VAL A 289 -13.00 -4.65 1.73
C VAL A 289 -13.85 -4.83 2.97
N SER A 290 -15.00 -4.13 3.03
CA SER A 290 -15.81 -4.05 4.25
C SER A 290 -16.56 -5.35 4.54
N HIS A 291 -16.85 -6.15 3.50
CA HIS A 291 -17.59 -7.38 3.62
C HIS A 291 -19.00 -7.23 4.25
N GLN A 292 -19.57 -6.01 4.26
CA GLN A 292 -20.90 -5.77 4.84
C GLN A 292 -22.00 -5.96 3.80
N ALA A 293 -23.07 -6.67 4.17
CA ALA A 293 -24.25 -6.87 3.31
C ALA A 293 -24.87 -5.53 2.85
N GLY A 294 -24.80 -4.49 3.68
CA GLY A 294 -25.26 -3.15 3.31
C GLY A 294 -24.47 -2.52 2.15
N HIS A 295 -23.15 -2.76 2.08
CA HIS A 295 -22.32 -2.28 0.97
C HIS A 295 -22.58 -3.07 -0.32
N LEU A 296 -22.82 -4.39 -0.22
CA LEU A 296 -23.25 -5.20 -1.35
C LEU A 296 -24.59 -4.72 -1.93
N ALA A 297 -25.61 -4.52 -1.08
CA ALA A 297 -26.92 -4.05 -1.52
C ALA A 297 -26.83 -2.69 -2.24
N ARG A 298 -26.04 -1.76 -1.69
CA ARG A 298 -25.79 -0.45 -2.32
C ARG A 298 -25.09 -0.59 -3.69
N PHE A 299 -24.11 -1.48 -3.80
CA PHE A 299 -23.44 -1.77 -5.06
C PHE A 299 -24.43 -2.34 -6.09
N GLU A 300 -25.27 -3.30 -5.72
CA GLU A 300 -26.24 -3.88 -6.64
C GLU A 300 -27.22 -2.86 -7.21
N VAL A 301 -27.71 -1.92 -6.39
CA VAL A 301 -28.58 -0.84 -6.85
C VAL A 301 -27.84 0.05 -7.85
N ARG A 302 -26.58 0.42 -7.57
CA ARG A 302 -25.76 1.22 -8.48
C ARG A 302 -25.45 0.49 -9.78
N LEU A 303 -25.21 -0.81 -9.72
CA LEU A 303 -24.95 -1.63 -10.89
C LEU A 303 -26.18 -1.74 -11.80
N ARG A 304 -27.39 -1.87 -11.23
CA ARG A 304 -28.64 -1.80 -12.01
C ARG A 304 -28.81 -0.44 -12.68
N ARG A 305 -28.53 0.65 -11.95
CA ARG A 305 -28.55 2.02 -12.51
C ARG A 305 -27.55 2.18 -13.66
N LEU A 306 -26.32 1.66 -13.49
CA LEU A 306 -25.29 1.67 -14.53
C LEU A 306 -25.77 0.93 -15.80
N GLY A 307 -26.37 -0.25 -15.63
CA GLY A 307 -26.98 -0.99 -16.74
C GLY A 307 -28.09 -0.22 -17.45
N GLY A 308 -28.94 0.49 -16.70
CA GLY A 308 -29.96 1.38 -17.27
C GLY A 308 -29.34 2.53 -18.09
N LEU A 309 -28.32 3.19 -17.56
CA LEU A 309 -27.60 4.27 -18.25
C LEU A 309 -26.90 3.79 -19.51
N LEU A 310 -26.34 2.57 -19.50
CA LEU A 310 -25.73 1.95 -20.69
C LEU A 310 -26.74 1.73 -21.81
N ARG A 311 -27.93 1.21 -21.50
CA ARG A 311 -28.98 1.03 -22.51
C ARG A 311 -29.44 2.35 -23.13
N VAL A 312 -29.58 3.39 -22.29
CA VAL A 312 -29.91 4.75 -22.78
C VAL A 312 -28.77 5.32 -23.63
N LEU A 313 -27.52 5.06 -23.27
CA LEU A 313 -26.37 5.49 -24.05
C LEU A 313 -26.32 4.77 -25.41
N GLN A 314 -26.52 3.45 -25.43
CA GLN A 314 -26.60 2.65 -26.66
C GLN A 314 -27.71 3.14 -27.60
N SER A 315 -28.92 3.42 -27.08
CA SER A 315 -30.01 3.94 -27.92
C SER A 315 -29.71 5.32 -28.49
N ARG A 316 -29.03 6.19 -27.71
CA ARG A 316 -28.57 7.50 -28.20
C ARG A 316 -27.45 7.41 -29.23
N VAL A 317 -26.50 6.50 -29.04
CA VAL A 317 -25.45 6.22 -30.04
C VAL A 317 -26.09 5.74 -31.34
N ALA A 318 -27.04 4.80 -31.26
CA ALA A 318 -27.77 4.30 -32.42
C ALA A 318 -28.58 5.38 -33.15
N ALA A 319 -29.11 6.38 -32.44
CA ALA A 319 -29.89 7.46 -33.05
C ALA A 319 -29.04 8.60 -33.62
N LYS A 320 -27.86 8.87 -33.05
CA LYS A 320 -27.09 10.11 -33.33
C LYS A 320 -25.78 9.91 -34.08
N VAL A 321 -25.19 8.72 -34.05
CA VAL A 321 -23.95 8.44 -34.78
C VAL A 321 -24.32 7.88 -36.14
N GLN A 322 -24.08 8.67 -37.19
CA GLN A 322 -24.40 8.30 -38.58
C GLN A 322 -23.30 7.42 -39.20
N ASP A 323 -22.05 7.55 -38.74
CA ASP A 323 -20.92 6.79 -39.27
C ASP A 323 -20.99 5.30 -38.88
N SER A 324 -21.07 4.43 -39.89
CA SER A 324 -21.28 2.99 -39.72
C SER A 324 -20.17 2.30 -38.90
N PRO A 325 -18.86 2.48 -39.19
CA PRO A 325 -17.79 1.87 -38.42
C PRO A 325 -17.69 2.36 -36.98
N GLU A 326 -17.76 3.68 -36.72
CA GLU A 326 -17.66 4.22 -35.36
C GLU A 326 -18.87 3.83 -34.50
N ARG A 327 -20.07 3.86 -35.08
CA ARG A 327 -21.28 3.36 -34.42
C ARG A 327 -21.16 1.88 -34.06
N ALA A 328 -20.67 1.05 -34.98
CA ALA A 328 -20.51 -0.38 -34.75
C ALA A 328 -19.47 -0.68 -33.66
N HIS A 329 -18.37 0.07 -33.62
CA HIS A 329 -17.36 -0.06 -32.58
C HIS A 329 -17.91 0.35 -31.20
N LEU A 330 -18.57 1.51 -31.11
CA LEU A 330 -19.18 1.98 -29.87
C LEU A 330 -20.27 1.04 -29.36
N SER A 331 -21.14 0.54 -30.24
CA SER A 331 -22.19 -0.40 -29.85
C SER A 331 -21.63 -1.73 -29.38
N ASP A 332 -20.57 -2.25 -30.01
CA ASP A 332 -19.87 -3.47 -29.58
C ASP A 332 -19.24 -3.30 -28.19
N VAL A 333 -18.48 -2.23 -27.95
CA VAL A 333 -17.84 -1.97 -26.65
C VAL A 333 -18.90 -1.77 -25.55
N LEU A 334 -19.95 -1.01 -25.83
CA LEU A 334 -21.05 -0.81 -24.87
C LEU A 334 -21.84 -2.10 -24.63
N GLY A 335 -21.99 -2.96 -25.63
CA GLY A 335 -22.60 -4.28 -25.53
C GLY A 335 -21.80 -5.19 -24.60
N LYS A 336 -20.49 -5.33 -24.85
CA LYS A 336 -19.55 -6.07 -24.00
C LYS A 336 -19.57 -5.60 -22.55
N LEU A 337 -19.62 -4.28 -22.33
CA LEU A 337 -19.68 -3.71 -20.98
C LEU A 337 -20.98 -4.09 -20.27
N GLN A 338 -22.11 -4.08 -21.00
CA GLN A 338 -23.41 -4.50 -20.46
C GLN A 338 -23.45 -6.00 -20.14
N GLU A 339 -22.89 -6.84 -20.99
CA GLU A 339 -22.78 -8.29 -20.78
C GLU A 339 -21.88 -8.65 -19.59
N HIS A 340 -20.91 -7.80 -19.27
CA HIS A 340 -20.00 -8.01 -18.15
C HIS A 340 -20.63 -7.71 -16.78
N LEU A 341 -21.65 -6.84 -16.70
CA LEU A 341 -22.24 -6.42 -15.41
C LEU A 341 -22.85 -7.58 -14.59
N PRO A 342 -23.64 -8.52 -15.17
CA PRO A 342 -24.17 -9.66 -14.44
C PRO A 342 -23.08 -10.58 -13.88
N THR A 343 -22.02 -10.83 -14.65
CA THR A 343 -20.86 -11.63 -14.23
C THR A 343 -20.18 -10.98 -13.02
N LEU A 344 -19.92 -9.67 -13.09
CA LEU A 344 -19.33 -8.92 -11.99
C LEU A 344 -20.17 -9.03 -10.70
N ARG A 345 -21.50 -8.94 -10.82
CA ARG A 345 -22.42 -9.11 -9.69
C ARG A 345 -22.32 -10.52 -9.10
N ALA A 346 -22.30 -11.55 -9.95
CA ALA A 346 -22.25 -12.95 -9.52
C ALA A 346 -20.94 -13.25 -8.78
N THR A 347 -19.79 -12.84 -9.33
CA THR A 347 -18.47 -13.02 -8.71
C THR A 347 -18.38 -12.29 -7.37
N LEU A 348 -18.87 -11.05 -7.28
CA LEU A 348 -18.89 -10.34 -6.00
C LEU A 348 -19.74 -11.08 -4.95
N ARG A 349 -20.93 -11.53 -5.33
CA ARG A 349 -21.81 -12.30 -4.41
C ARG A 349 -21.15 -13.59 -3.95
N ALA A 350 -20.55 -14.35 -4.87
CA ALA A 350 -19.84 -15.58 -4.55
C ALA A 350 -18.68 -15.33 -3.56
N SER A 351 -18.00 -14.20 -3.69
CA SER A 351 -16.94 -13.78 -2.75
C SER A 351 -17.45 -13.42 -1.34
N MET A 352 -18.76 -13.20 -1.16
CA MET A 352 -19.38 -12.77 0.11
C MET A 352 -20.25 -13.84 0.79
N GLU A 353 -20.98 -14.66 0.02
CA GLU A 353 -22.02 -15.56 0.53
C GLU A 353 -21.45 -16.69 1.40
N ARG A 354 -20.26 -17.20 1.08
CA ARG A 354 -19.62 -18.33 1.79
C ARG A 354 -19.02 -18.01 3.16
N VAL A 355 -18.88 -16.73 3.50
CA VAL A 355 -18.35 -16.32 4.82
C VAL A 355 -19.48 -16.12 5.82
N ARG A 356 -20.72 -15.89 5.36
CA ARG A 356 -21.92 -15.82 6.23
C ARG A 356 -22.17 -17.13 6.98
N GLU A 357 -21.70 -18.25 6.45
CA GLU A 357 -21.72 -19.57 7.10
C GLU A 357 -20.68 -19.71 8.24
N ARG A 358 -19.74 -18.78 8.39
CA ARG A 358 -18.64 -18.83 9.36
C ARG A 358 -18.58 -17.62 10.29
N GLY A 359 -19.71 -17.23 10.86
CA GLY A 359 -19.79 -16.35 12.04
C GLY A 359 -19.22 -14.91 11.90
N PRO A 360 -19.54 -14.00 12.84
CA PRO A 360 -19.08 -12.61 12.81
C PRO A 360 -17.60 -12.44 13.25
N ILE A 361 -17.01 -13.47 13.86
CA ILE A 361 -15.61 -13.50 14.25
C ILE A 361 -14.89 -14.36 13.22
N SER A 362 -14.20 -13.72 12.28
CA SER A 362 -13.42 -14.43 11.26
C SER A 362 -12.20 -15.07 11.91
N PHE A 363 -12.37 -16.27 12.46
CA PHE A 363 -11.30 -17.10 13.01
C PHE A 363 -10.30 -17.61 11.95
N GLU A 364 -10.46 -17.21 10.68
CA GLU A 364 -9.45 -17.40 9.63
C GLU A 364 -8.12 -16.68 9.93
N LEU A 365 -8.10 -15.79 10.94
CA LEU A 365 -6.88 -15.20 11.55
C LEU A 365 -5.94 -16.24 12.19
N PHE A 366 -6.45 -17.39 12.64
CA PHE A 366 -5.67 -18.42 13.34
C PHE A 366 -5.13 -19.52 12.43
N ASP A 367 -5.29 -19.42 11.12
CA ASP A 367 -4.69 -20.36 10.18
C ASP A 367 -3.19 -20.06 9.95
N LEU A 368 -2.49 -19.82 11.06
CA LEU A 368 -1.03 -19.73 11.23
C LEU A 368 -0.35 -21.10 11.00
N ARG A 369 -1.10 -22.15 10.63
CA ARG A 369 -0.61 -23.54 10.54
C ARG A 369 0.42 -23.81 9.45
N ALA A 370 0.70 -22.85 8.57
CA ALA A 370 1.74 -23.01 7.55
C ALA A 370 2.88 -22.00 7.76
N TRP A 371 3.72 -22.24 8.78
CA TRP A 371 5.05 -21.65 8.95
C TRP A 371 5.99 -22.09 7.82
N SER A 372 5.70 -21.70 6.58
CA SER A 372 6.63 -21.88 5.47
C SER A 372 7.45 -20.62 5.31
N LEU A 373 8.76 -20.73 5.14
CA LEU A 373 9.67 -19.60 4.92
C LEU A 373 9.59 -19.01 3.48
N ARG A 374 8.98 -19.72 2.52
CA ARG A 374 8.81 -19.26 1.12
C ARG A 374 8.16 -17.88 0.91
N PRO A 375 7.14 -17.44 1.68
CA PRO A 375 6.52 -16.12 1.52
C PRO A 375 7.48 -14.97 1.78
N LEU A 376 8.53 -15.19 2.58
CA LEU A 376 9.56 -14.18 2.83
C LEU A 376 10.46 -14.00 1.63
N ALA A 377 10.83 -15.10 0.98
CA ALA A 377 11.64 -15.05 -0.23
C ALA A 377 10.88 -14.41 -1.41
N SER A 378 9.54 -14.39 -1.39
CA SER A 378 8.74 -13.64 -2.36
C SER A 378 8.49 -12.18 -1.96
N ALA A 379 8.48 -11.86 -0.65
CA ALA A 379 8.29 -10.50 -0.15
C ALA A 379 9.58 -9.70 -0.14
N LEU A 380 10.70 -10.37 0.13
CA LEU A 380 12.04 -9.89 -0.11
C LEU A 380 12.31 -10.14 -1.58
N ASN A 381 12.25 -9.10 -2.40
CA ASN A 381 12.51 -9.20 -3.82
C ASN A 381 14.02 -9.44 -4.01
N PHE A 382 14.48 -10.67 -3.75
CA PHE A 382 15.83 -11.12 -4.06
C PHE A 382 15.96 -11.36 -5.57
N SER A 383 15.44 -10.45 -6.38
CA SER A 383 15.84 -10.40 -7.78
C SER A 383 17.34 -10.09 -7.75
N LEU A 384 18.16 -11.04 -8.22
CA LEU A 384 19.61 -10.91 -8.28
C LEU A 384 20.09 -9.79 -9.22
N GLN A 385 19.17 -9.02 -9.81
CA GLN A 385 19.45 -7.90 -10.67
C GLN A 385 19.82 -6.68 -9.83
N VAL A 386 21.07 -6.67 -9.40
CA VAL A 386 21.67 -5.55 -8.70
C VAL A 386 21.82 -4.39 -9.68
N ASP A 387 21.03 -3.34 -9.50
CA ASP A 387 21.17 -2.11 -10.28
C ASP A 387 22.51 -1.42 -9.95
N PRO A 388 23.45 -1.31 -10.92
CA PRO A 388 24.75 -0.69 -10.69
C PRO A 388 24.64 0.79 -10.30
N ALA A 389 23.58 1.50 -10.71
CA ALA A 389 23.36 2.87 -10.29
C ALA A 389 23.09 2.96 -8.78
N LEU A 390 22.27 2.05 -8.25
CA LEU A 390 21.95 2.01 -6.83
C LEU A 390 23.14 1.56 -5.97
N VAL A 391 23.98 0.64 -6.48
CA VAL A 391 25.24 0.26 -5.80
C VAL A 391 26.18 1.45 -5.69
N ARG A 392 26.39 2.18 -6.79
CA ARG A 392 27.23 3.40 -6.79
C ARG A 392 26.66 4.44 -5.84
N PHE A 393 25.35 4.64 -5.83
CA PHE A 393 24.68 5.54 -4.90
C PHE A 393 24.91 5.11 -3.44
N THR A 394 24.70 3.84 -3.12
CA THR A 394 24.88 3.27 -1.78
C THR A 394 26.32 3.41 -1.30
N PHE A 395 27.29 3.13 -2.17
CA PHE A 395 28.70 3.27 -1.83
C PHE A 395 29.08 4.73 -1.57
N ARG A 396 28.62 5.66 -2.41
CA ARG A 396 28.82 7.10 -2.20
C ARG A 396 28.22 7.57 -0.89
N LEU A 397 26.99 7.14 -0.60
CA LEU A 397 26.30 7.43 0.65
C LEU A 397 27.12 6.91 1.84
N ALA A 398 27.60 5.67 1.80
CA ALA A 398 28.44 5.10 2.85
C ALA A 398 29.71 5.92 3.10
N VAL A 399 30.44 6.30 2.04
CA VAL A 399 31.65 7.13 2.15
C VAL A 399 31.33 8.49 2.78
N ILE A 400 30.25 9.15 2.36
CA ILE A 400 29.83 10.45 2.90
C ILE A 400 29.45 10.32 4.39
N MET A 401 28.65 9.32 4.75
CA MET A 401 28.25 9.08 6.14
C MET A 401 29.45 8.74 7.05
N MET A 402 30.40 7.95 6.53
CA MET A 402 31.66 7.62 7.22
C MET A 402 32.51 8.87 7.45
N ALA A 403 32.68 9.71 6.43
CA ALA A 403 33.41 10.97 6.53
C ALA A 403 32.73 11.94 7.51
N GLY A 404 31.41 12.07 7.46
CA GLY A 404 30.63 12.87 8.41
C GLY A 404 30.76 12.37 9.85
N THR A 405 30.73 11.05 10.06
CA THR A 405 30.89 10.44 11.40
C THR A 405 32.30 10.67 11.94
N TRP A 406 33.31 10.51 11.09
CA TRP A 406 34.70 10.79 11.44
C TRP A 406 34.87 12.26 11.82
N ALA A 407 34.38 13.19 11.00
CA ALA A 407 34.42 14.62 11.24
C ALA A 407 33.78 14.99 12.59
N TRP A 408 32.54 14.55 12.81
CA TRP A 408 31.83 14.80 14.06
C TRP A 408 32.62 14.32 15.28
N ARG A 409 33.18 13.10 15.22
CA ARG A 409 33.90 12.48 16.34
C ARG A 409 35.30 13.09 16.54
N ALA A 410 35.96 13.50 15.47
CA ALA A 410 37.27 14.14 15.52
C ALA A 410 37.19 15.56 16.10
N TRP A 411 36.17 16.32 15.72
CA TRP A 411 35.98 17.71 16.17
C TRP A 411 35.10 17.87 17.42
N ASN A 412 34.60 16.77 18.00
CA ASN A 412 33.70 16.79 19.16
C ASN A 412 32.53 17.78 19.01
N LEU A 413 31.96 17.87 17.81
CA LEU A 413 30.93 18.87 17.53
C LEU A 413 29.67 18.59 18.36
N PRO A 414 29.16 19.56 19.15
CA PRO A 414 27.89 19.41 19.84
C PRO A 414 26.79 19.24 18.79
N HIS A 415 25.96 18.20 18.92
CA HIS A 415 24.90 17.85 17.96
C HIS A 415 25.40 17.47 16.54
N GLY A 416 26.69 17.22 16.34
CA GLY A 416 27.24 16.85 15.03
C GLY A 416 26.80 15.48 14.49
N PHE A 417 26.03 14.71 15.26
CA PHE A 417 25.44 13.45 14.83
C PHE A 417 24.43 13.58 13.68
N TRP A 418 23.96 14.81 13.39
CA TRP A 418 23.14 15.09 12.20
C TRP A 418 23.95 15.20 10.92
N ILE A 419 25.26 15.49 10.98
CA ILE A 419 26.11 15.67 9.80
C ILE A 419 26.10 14.46 8.87
N PRO A 420 26.15 13.20 9.36
CA PRO A 420 26.02 12.02 8.50
C PRO A 420 24.60 11.82 7.92
N LEU A 421 23.58 12.50 8.44
CA LEU A 421 22.19 12.37 8.00
C LEU A 421 21.79 13.46 6.99
N CYS A 422 22.60 14.51 6.83
CA CYS A 422 22.47 15.57 5.84
C CYS A 422 23.21 15.20 4.55
#